data_AF-A0A7C5KZR2-F1
#
_entry.id   AF-A0A7C5KZR2-F1
#
_cell.length_a   1.000
_cell.length_b   1.000
_cell.length_c   1.000
_cell.angle_alpha   90.00
_cell.angle_beta   90.00
_cell.angle_gamma   90.00
#
_symmetry.space_group_name_H-M   'P 1'
#
loop_
_entity.id
_entity.type
_entity.pdbx_description
1 polymer ?
#
loop_
_entity_poly.entity_id
_entity_poly.type
_entity_poly.pdbx_seq_one_letter_code
_entity_poly.pdbx_strand_id
1 'polypeptide(L)'
;MNNDTNCGFDAMGNHQREGLRVLIKSRVIGDRIKPGHRIGQLNPNGNWDIIILSLMDNAFEPLEMYQLEREEIIAALSSSNDKRGKRGAISVAKFRIIGDLVWTREHGLEGSTGYRYSGDVRL
;
A
#
# COMPACT_ATOMS: atom_id res chain seq x y z
N MET A 1 -2.94 30.28 5.84
CA MET A 1 -2.40 28.91 5.86
C MET A 1 -3.54 28.03 6.38
N ASN A 2 -4.26 27.32 5.51
CA ASN A 2 -5.42 26.54 5.92
C ASN A 2 -4.95 25.27 6.66
N ASN A 3 -5.33 25.21 7.93
CA ASN A 3 -5.07 24.13 8.86
C ASN A 3 -6.19 23.08 8.76
N ASP A 4 -6.33 22.45 7.59
CA ASP A 4 -7.36 21.44 7.36
C ASP A 4 -6.87 20.06 7.80
N THR A 5 -6.97 19.79 9.10
CA THR A 5 -6.62 18.51 9.75
C THR A 5 -7.45 17.29 9.30
N ASN A 6 -8.18 17.38 8.17
CA ASN A 6 -9.13 16.34 7.73
C ASN A 6 -9.25 16.24 6.20
N CYS A 7 -8.13 16.32 5.48
CA CYS A 7 -8.13 16.24 4.02
C CYS A 7 -8.31 14.81 3.46
N GLY A 8 -8.28 13.77 4.31
CA GLY A 8 -8.56 12.38 3.91
C GLY A 8 -7.39 11.64 3.23
N PHE A 9 -6.21 12.24 3.22
CA PHE A 9 -4.94 11.71 2.73
C PHE A 9 -3.79 12.19 3.62
N ASP A 10 -2.62 11.55 3.53
CA ASP A 10 -1.48 11.80 4.41
C ASP A 10 -0.42 12.72 3.77
N ALA A 11 -0.32 12.75 2.45
CA ALA A 11 0.62 13.62 1.72
C ALA A 11 0.11 14.04 0.33
N MET A 12 0.65 15.13 -0.20
CA MET A 12 0.55 15.47 -1.62
C MET A 12 1.79 14.97 -2.35
N GLY A 13 1.58 14.26 -3.44
CA GLY A 13 2.66 13.77 -4.30
C GLY A 13 3.35 14.90 -5.04
N ASN A 14 4.63 14.68 -5.32
CA ASN A 14 5.49 15.59 -6.07
C ASN A 14 6.17 14.86 -7.23
N HIS A 15 6.80 15.59 -8.14
CA HIS A 15 7.57 15.04 -9.27
C HIS A 15 6.75 14.04 -10.10
N GLN A 16 7.09 12.74 -10.05
CA GLN A 16 6.38 11.69 -10.78
C GLN A 16 4.94 11.45 -10.26
N ARG A 17 4.61 11.98 -9.07
CA ARG A 17 3.29 11.88 -8.43
C ARG A 17 2.66 13.26 -8.22
N GLU A 18 3.12 14.28 -8.96
CA GLU A 18 2.68 15.66 -8.79
C GLU A 18 1.15 15.77 -8.73
N GLY A 19 0.63 16.35 -7.65
CA GLY A 19 -0.81 16.59 -7.47
C GLY A 19 -1.64 15.39 -7.01
N LEU A 20 -1.06 14.19 -6.87
CA LEU A 20 -1.77 13.02 -6.34
C LEU A 20 -1.91 13.11 -4.81
N ARG A 21 -3.10 12.81 -4.30
CA ARG A 21 -3.36 12.67 -2.86
C ARG A 21 -2.93 11.28 -2.41
N VAL A 22 -1.96 11.21 -1.52
CA VAL A 22 -1.31 9.96 -1.09
C VAL A 22 -1.81 9.58 0.30
N LEU A 23 -2.38 8.40 0.43
CA LEU A 23 -2.65 7.78 1.74
C LEU A 23 -1.50 6.83 2.09
N ILE A 24 -0.92 6.96 3.27
CA ILE A 24 0.21 6.18 3.73
C ILE A 24 -0.25 5.25 4.87
N LYS A 25 0.17 4.00 4.79
CA LYS A 25 -0.02 3.00 5.84
C LYS A 25 1.31 2.32 6.11
N SER A 26 1.60 2.04 7.38
CA SER A 26 2.86 1.39 7.75
C SER A 26 2.61 0.11 8.53
N ARG A 27 3.44 -0.92 8.34
CA ARG A 27 3.38 -2.17 9.09
C ARG A 27 4.76 -2.72 9.42
N VAL A 28 4.99 -2.98 10.70
CA VAL A 28 6.13 -3.79 11.14
C VAL A 28 5.85 -5.25 10.78
N ILE A 29 6.74 -5.85 9.99
CA ILE A 29 6.62 -7.25 9.54
C ILE A 29 7.61 -8.19 10.22
N GLY A 30 8.55 -7.66 11.02
CA GLY A 30 9.59 -8.44 11.69
C GLY A 30 10.33 -9.38 10.73
N ASP A 31 10.86 -10.49 11.24
CA ASP A 31 11.65 -11.42 10.43
C ASP A 31 10.79 -12.36 9.55
N ARG A 32 9.47 -12.43 9.81
CA ARG A 32 8.51 -13.25 9.05
C ARG A 32 7.15 -12.58 9.00
N ILE A 33 6.62 -12.38 7.79
CA ILE A 33 5.23 -11.96 7.59
C ILE A 33 4.31 -13.08 8.09
N LYS A 34 3.69 -12.87 9.25
CA LYS A 34 2.70 -13.81 9.77
C LYS A 34 1.43 -13.79 8.92
N PRO A 35 0.81 -14.95 8.64
CA PRO A 35 -0.50 -15.01 8.02
C PRO A 35 -1.50 -14.15 8.81
N GLY A 36 -2.21 -13.25 8.11
CA GLY A 36 -3.25 -12.42 8.71
C GLY A 36 -2.86 -10.98 9.05
N HIS A 37 -1.62 -10.54 8.82
CA HIS A 37 -1.28 -9.11 8.87
C HIS A 37 -2.12 -8.34 7.84
N ARG A 38 -2.70 -7.21 8.28
CA ARG A 38 -3.60 -6.36 7.48
C ARG A 38 -3.14 -4.92 7.54
N ILE A 39 -3.29 -4.19 6.46
CA ILE A 39 -2.90 -2.77 6.39
C ILE A 39 -3.85 -1.82 7.13
N GLY A 40 -4.96 -2.36 7.65
CA GLY A 40 -6.04 -1.60 8.30
C GLY A 40 -7.27 -1.53 7.41
N GLN A 41 -8.33 -0.92 7.93
CA GLN A 41 -9.52 -0.63 7.15
C GLN A 41 -9.25 0.57 6.23
N LEU A 42 -9.56 0.40 4.96
CA LEU A 42 -9.56 1.47 3.97
C LEU A 42 -11.00 1.98 3.79
N ASN A 43 -11.13 3.29 3.65
CA ASN A 43 -12.36 3.91 3.15
C ASN A 43 -12.18 4.16 1.65
N PRO A 44 -12.79 3.35 0.75
CA PRO A 44 -12.66 3.53 -0.68
C PRO A 44 -13.25 4.87 -1.17
N ASN A 45 -14.18 5.45 -0.40
CA ASN A 45 -14.77 6.76 -0.70
C ASN A 45 -13.95 7.91 -0.09
N GLY A 46 -12.75 7.61 0.45
CA GLY A 46 -11.83 8.62 0.96
C GLY A 46 -11.27 9.50 -0.16
N ASN A 47 -10.75 10.65 0.26
CA ASN A 47 -10.22 11.69 -0.62
C ASN A 47 -8.74 11.44 -0.95
N TRP A 48 -8.42 10.29 -1.55
CA TRP A 48 -7.05 9.89 -1.89
C TRP A 48 -7.02 9.26 -3.28
N ASP A 49 -5.87 9.35 -3.97
CA ASP A 49 -5.67 8.83 -5.33
C ASP A 49 -4.83 7.56 -5.32
N ILE A 50 -3.80 7.52 -4.47
CA ILE A 50 -2.92 6.36 -4.32
C ILE A 50 -2.71 5.99 -2.85
N ILE A 51 -2.39 4.72 -2.61
CA ILE A 51 -1.96 4.21 -1.31
C ILE A 51 -0.50 3.79 -1.38
N ILE A 52 0.30 4.23 -0.42
CA ILE A 52 1.64 3.68 -0.16
C ILE A 52 1.61 2.85 1.12
N LEU A 53 2.02 1.59 1.01
CA LEU A 53 2.27 0.71 2.15
C LEU A 53 3.77 0.64 2.44
N SER A 54 4.20 1.18 3.57
CA SER A 54 5.57 1.06 4.08
C SER A 54 5.68 -0.17 4.99
N LEU A 55 6.51 -1.14 4.60
CA LEU A 55 6.85 -2.30 5.42
C LEU A 55 8.13 -2.01 6.17
N MET A 56 8.12 -2.22 7.48
CA MET A 56 9.21 -1.86 8.38
C MET A 56 9.72 -3.08 9.14
N ASP A 57 10.98 -3.03 9.57
CA ASP A 57 11.53 -4.00 10.52
C ASP A 57 11.14 -3.69 11.97
N ASN A 58 11.66 -4.48 12.91
CA ASN A 58 11.40 -4.31 14.34
C ASN A 58 12.00 -3.04 14.95
N ALA A 59 12.93 -2.39 14.25
CA ALA A 59 13.49 -1.09 14.62
C ALA A 59 12.70 0.08 14.03
N PHE A 60 11.57 -0.19 13.35
CA PHE A 60 10.76 0.78 12.62
C PHE A 60 11.47 1.40 11.42
N GLU A 61 12.50 0.74 10.90
CA GLU A 61 13.19 1.18 9.68
C GLU A 61 12.47 0.62 8.44
N PRO A 62 12.22 1.45 7.40
CA PRO A 62 11.59 0.98 6.16
C PRO A 62 12.45 -0.07 5.43
N LEU A 63 11.79 -1.12 4.94
CA LEU A 63 12.36 -2.20 4.15
C LEU A 63 11.95 -2.12 2.69
N GLU A 64 10.63 -2.05 2.46
CA GLU A 64 10.00 -2.03 1.14
C GLU A 64 8.80 -1.07 1.20
N MET A 65 8.54 -0.35 0.10
CA MET A 65 7.32 0.42 -0.08
C MET A 65 6.60 -0.02 -1.35
N TYR A 66 5.31 -0.27 -1.20
CA TYR A 66 4.43 -0.66 -2.30
C TYR A 66 3.39 0.42 -2.57
N GLN A 67 3.07 0.65 -3.84
CA GLN A 67 2.05 1.58 -4.29
C GLN A 67 0.88 0.85 -4.92
N LEU A 68 -0.33 1.35 -4.70
CA LEU A 68 -1.52 1.01 -5.48
C LEU A 68 -2.34 2.25 -5.80
N GLU A 69 -2.97 2.24 -6.98
CA GLU A 69 -4.00 3.20 -7.35
C GLU A 69 -5.35 2.84 -6.70
N ARG A 70 -6.23 3.83 -6.60
CA ARG A 70 -7.55 3.68 -5.98
C ARG A 70 -8.41 2.61 -6.64
N GLU A 71 -8.38 2.55 -7.96
CA GLU A 71 -9.14 1.60 -8.76
C GLU A 71 -8.72 0.16 -8.44
N GLU A 72 -7.42 -0.08 -8.27
CA GLU A 72 -6.85 -1.39 -7.95
C GLU A 72 -7.26 -1.84 -6.54
N ILE A 73 -7.29 -0.91 -5.58
CA ILE A 73 -7.80 -1.15 -4.23
C ILE A 73 -9.29 -1.50 -4.27
N ILE A 74 -10.09 -0.73 -5.01
CA ILE A 74 -11.53 -0.99 -5.15
C ILE A 74 -11.76 -2.39 -5.75
N ALA A 75 -11.01 -2.75 -6.80
CA ALA A 75 -11.06 -4.07 -7.42
C ALA A 75 -10.63 -5.19 -6.45
N ALA A 76 -9.59 -4.97 -5.64
CA ALA A 76 -9.13 -5.93 -4.65
C ALA A 76 -10.15 -6.14 -3.50
N LEU A 77 -10.87 -5.08 -3.13
CA LEU A 77 -11.91 -5.16 -2.09
C LEU A 77 -13.20 -5.81 -2.62
N SER A 78 -13.60 -5.53 -3.87
CA SER A 78 -14.81 -6.09 -4.49
C SER A 78 -14.69 -7.57 -4.85
N SER A 79 -13.50 -8.01 -5.27
CA SER A 79 -13.21 -9.41 -5.59
C SER A 79 -13.11 -10.33 -4.37
N SER A 80 -13.11 -9.77 -3.16
CA SER A 80 -13.04 -10.55 -1.93
C SER A 80 -14.43 -11.05 -1.51
N ASN A 81 -14.71 -12.34 -1.76
CA ASN A 81 -15.96 -13.01 -1.35
C ASN A 81 -16.13 -13.17 0.17
N ASP A 82 -15.12 -12.83 0.97
CA ASP A 82 -15.16 -12.95 2.42
C ASP A 82 -15.87 -11.76 3.09
N LYS A 83 -16.53 -12.02 4.23
CA LYS A 83 -17.04 -10.99 5.17
C LYS A 83 -15.98 -9.92 5.54
N ARG A 84 -14.71 -10.22 5.30
CA ARG A 84 -13.52 -9.40 5.60
C ARG A 84 -13.26 -8.33 4.53
N GLY A 85 -13.38 -8.66 3.25
CA GLY A 85 -13.31 -7.67 2.16
C GLY A 85 -14.42 -6.64 2.25
N LYS A 86 -15.61 -7.08 2.68
CA LYS A 86 -16.77 -6.21 2.97
C LYS A 86 -16.52 -5.18 4.09
N ARG A 87 -15.49 -5.37 4.92
CA ARG A 87 -15.07 -4.41 5.97
C ARG A 87 -13.92 -3.51 5.53
N GLY A 88 -13.56 -3.51 4.24
CA GLY A 88 -12.53 -2.62 3.69
C GLY A 88 -11.10 -2.99 4.07
N ALA A 89 -10.83 -4.22 4.55
CA ALA A 89 -9.50 -4.61 4.99
C ALA A 89 -8.83 -5.57 4.00
N ILE A 90 -7.61 -5.22 3.55
CA ILE A 90 -6.74 -6.03 2.70
C ILE A 90 -5.54 -6.55 3.50
N SER A 91 -5.09 -7.78 3.20
CA SER A 91 -3.89 -8.35 3.83
C SER A 91 -2.63 -7.73 3.25
N VAL A 92 -1.55 -7.71 4.05
CA VAL A 92 -0.23 -7.28 3.58
C VAL A 92 0.23 -8.11 2.38
N ALA A 93 0.05 -9.44 2.45
CA ALA A 93 0.41 -10.34 1.36
C ALA A 93 -0.33 -10.02 0.05
N LYS A 94 -1.66 -9.77 0.12
CA LYS A 94 -2.43 -9.40 -1.07
C LYS A 94 -1.95 -8.07 -1.63
N PHE A 95 -1.70 -7.07 -0.77
CA PHE A 95 -1.19 -5.76 -1.19
C PHE A 95 0.15 -5.88 -1.93
N ARG A 96 1.11 -6.67 -1.40
CA ARG A 96 2.40 -6.93 -2.07
C ARG A 96 2.26 -7.62 -3.44
N ILE A 97 1.27 -8.50 -3.59
CA ILE A 97 1.05 -9.23 -4.85
C ILE A 97 0.54 -8.31 -5.95
N ILE A 98 -0.33 -7.36 -5.60
CA ILE A 98 -0.98 -6.50 -6.60
C ILE A 98 -0.29 -5.13 -6.75
N GLY A 99 0.44 -4.68 -5.73
CA GLY A 99 1.05 -3.35 -5.70
C GLY A 99 2.42 -3.30 -6.35
N ASP A 100 2.73 -2.13 -6.90
CA ASP A 100 4.03 -1.83 -7.48
C ASP A 100 5.06 -1.60 -6.36
N LEU A 101 6.19 -2.31 -6.42
CA LEU A 101 7.32 -2.03 -5.54
C LEU A 101 7.98 -0.73 -6.01
N VAL A 102 7.87 0.33 -5.23
CA VAL A 102 8.33 1.69 -5.61
C VAL A 102 9.57 2.15 -4.84
N TRP A 103 9.92 1.44 -3.77
CA TRP A 103 11.13 1.72 -3.01
C TRP A 103 11.60 0.48 -2.26
N THR A 104 12.92 0.27 -2.21
CA THR A 104 13.56 -0.69 -1.32
C THR A 104 14.70 -0.03 -0.56
N ARG A 105 15.03 -0.57 0.61
CA ARG A 105 16.17 -0.10 1.38
C ARG A 105 17.49 -0.25 0.63
N GLU A 106 17.62 -1.28 -0.20
CA GLU A 106 18.84 -1.59 -0.95
C GLU A 106 19.04 -0.67 -2.17
N HIS A 107 17.97 -0.38 -2.94
CA HIS A 107 18.10 0.36 -4.21
C HIS A 107 17.51 1.77 -4.17
N GLY A 108 16.85 2.16 -3.08
CA GLY A 108 16.13 3.42 -3.00
C GLY A 108 14.88 3.37 -3.88
N LEU A 109 14.67 4.41 -4.69
CA LEU A 109 13.52 4.47 -5.61
C LEU A 109 13.64 3.37 -6.67
N GLU A 110 12.66 2.48 -6.69
CA GLU A 110 12.54 1.47 -7.75
C GLU A 110 11.88 2.14 -8.96
N GLY A 111 12.46 1.94 -10.14
CA GLY A 111 11.89 2.45 -11.38
C GLY A 111 10.54 1.79 -11.65
N SER A 112 9.57 2.56 -12.14
CA SER A 112 8.30 2.03 -12.66
C SER A 112 8.52 1.26 -13.97
N THR A 113 9.36 0.25 -13.96
CA THR A 113 9.43 -0.78 -14.98
C THR A 113 8.44 -1.85 -14.55
N GLY A 114 7.35 -1.98 -15.29
CA GLY A 114 6.19 -2.81 -14.98
C GLY A 114 6.47 -4.31 -14.86
N TYR A 115 7.19 -4.70 -13.81
CA TYR A 115 7.27 -6.08 -13.35
C TYR A 115 6.05 -6.35 -12.49
N ARG A 116 4.91 -6.56 -13.14
CA ARG A 116 3.86 -7.39 -12.53
C ARG A 116 4.51 -8.74 -12.24
N TYR A 117 4.69 -9.07 -10.97
CA TYR A 117 5.14 -10.39 -10.55
C TYR A 117 4.23 -11.45 -11.20
N SER A 118 4.69 -12.10 -12.26
CA SER A 118 4.14 -13.38 -12.69
C SER A 118 4.42 -14.33 -11.54
N GLY A 119 3.35 -14.82 -10.91
CA GLY A 119 3.44 -15.70 -9.76
C GLY A 119 4.34 -16.90 -10.05
N ASP A 120 5.48 -16.93 -9.40
CA ASP A 120 6.21 -18.16 -9.10
C ASP A 120 6.87 -17.97 -7.74
N VAL A 121 6.11 -18.26 -6.69
CA VAL A 121 6.67 -18.77 -5.44
C VAL A 121 6.14 -20.17 -5.29
N ARG A 122 6.88 -21.13 -5.86
CA ARG A 122 6.85 -22.51 -5.39
C ARG A 122 7.53 -22.53 -4.03
N LEU A 123 6.78 -22.86 -2.99
CA LEU A 123 7.23 -23.64 -1.84
C LEU A 123 6.20 -24.75 -1.61
#